data_AF-A0A0R3TQ70-F1
#
_entry.id   AF-A0A0R3TQ70-F1
#
_cell.length_a   1.000
_cell.length_b   1.000
_cell.length_c   1.000
_cell.angle_alpha   90.00
_cell.angle_beta   90.00
_cell.angle_gamma   90.00
#
_symmetry.space_group_name_H-M   'P 1'
#
loop_
_entity.id
_entity.type
_entity.pdbx_description
1 polymer ?
#
loop_
_entity_poly.entity_id
_entity_poly.type
_entity_poly.pdbx_seq_one_letter_code
_entity_poly.pdbx_strand_id
1 'polypeptide(L)'
;MEGVVRSRAMLSRSSGSRSRSRSSGGSDSRINYEPDCYITQLLEKLEQRGVTHFDDVYQEFTAEEIKTFIIRIGLKWRSIAKQKIASMNMLKLEKEKNQSYLRNLESQPHLCKVEETKEIGTVHRRRDFNYLVNRTVALMRDPIVTKATKNDYKCLLGGDRLEVNASRGARHFLPRIPVIATASRELCDQLTSVDKADLYSCIKQYNLHVQINSVLVRGAIPECPVTLCACHLRELFKRYDFY
;
A
#
# COMPACT_ATOMS: atom_id res chain seq x y z
N MET A 1 49.35 11.07 27.30
CA MET A 1 49.94 11.10 25.94
C MET A 1 49.21 12.18 25.18
N GLU A 2 49.74 13.39 25.28
CA GLU A 2 49.30 14.57 24.54
C GLU A 2 49.89 14.53 23.13
N GLY A 3 49.12 14.93 22.13
CA GLY A 3 49.57 15.14 20.76
C GLY A 3 49.04 16.48 20.27
N VAL A 4 49.80 17.53 20.55
CA VAL A 4 49.56 18.91 20.13
C VAL A 4 50.38 19.21 18.86
N VAL A 5 49.93 20.22 18.12
CA VAL A 5 50.65 21.15 17.23
C VAL A 5 51.03 20.68 15.80
N ARG A 6 50.45 21.30 14.75
CA ARG A 6 50.99 22.52 14.09
C ARG A 6 50.23 22.94 12.83
N SER A 7 49.84 24.21 12.85
CA SER A 7 49.37 25.06 11.77
C SER A 7 50.40 25.27 10.65
N ARG A 8 49.93 25.59 9.44
CA ARG A 8 50.58 26.60 8.59
C ARG A 8 49.57 27.26 7.65
N ALA A 9 49.37 28.56 7.87
CA ALA A 9 48.78 29.52 6.95
C ALA A 9 49.90 30.17 6.09
N MET A 10 49.49 31.07 5.18
CA MET A 10 50.28 32.01 4.35
C MET A 10 50.64 31.47 2.94
N LEU A 11 50.41 32.14 1.80
CA LEU A 11 50.08 33.53 1.48
C LEU A 11 49.51 33.65 0.04
N SER A 12 48.72 34.71 -0.12
CA SER A 12 48.27 35.44 -1.31
C SER A 12 49.15 35.49 -2.56
N ARG A 13 48.52 35.57 -3.74
CA ARG A 13 48.83 36.61 -4.75
C ARG A 13 47.66 36.89 -5.71
N SER A 14 47.23 38.14 -5.64
CA SER A 14 46.35 38.90 -6.55
C SER A 14 47.02 39.20 -7.89
N SER A 15 46.23 39.29 -8.97
CA SER A 15 46.13 40.46 -9.89
C SER A 15 45.61 40.05 -11.28
N GLY A 16 44.73 40.86 -11.88
CA GLY A 16 44.59 40.90 -13.35
C GLY A 16 43.20 41.08 -13.91
N SER A 17 42.63 42.28 -13.76
CA SER A 17 41.43 42.76 -14.45
C SER A 17 41.62 42.78 -15.98
N ARG A 18 40.58 42.44 -16.75
CA ARG A 18 40.34 43.02 -18.08
C ARG A 18 38.87 42.91 -18.49
N SER A 19 38.23 44.07 -18.47
CA SER A 19 36.92 44.39 -19.03
C SER A 19 36.96 44.36 -20.56
N ARG A 20 35.96 43.74 -21.19
CA ARG A 20 35.49 44.10 -22.54
C ARG A 20 33.98 43.91 -22.60
N SER A 21 33.30 45.04 -22.63
CA SER A 21 31.91 45.20 -23.01
C SER A 21 31.76 44.97 -24.52
N ARG A 22 30.74 44.20 -24.91
CA ARG A 22 30.10 44.30 -26.23
C ARG A 22 28.64 43.93 -26.10
N SER A 23 27.81 44.95 -26.27
CA SER A 23 26.36 44.89 -26.42
C SER A 23 26.03 44.31 -27.78
N SER A 24 25.12 43.34 -27.83
CA SER A 24 24.33 43.04 -29.02
C SER A 24 22.98 42.52 -28.57
N GLY A 25 21.93 43.28 -28.90
CA GLY A 25 20.56 42.96 -28.59
C GLY A 25 20.13 41.63 -29.19
N GLY A 26 19.47 40.85 -28.35
CA GLY A 26 18.61 39.76 -28.74
C GLY A 26 17.46 39.78 -27.77
N SER A 27 16.30 40.27 -28.20
CA SER A 27 15.03 40.08 -27.52
C SER A 27 14.68 38.60 -27.60
N ASP A 28 15.35 37.81 -26.76
CA ASP A 28 15.08 36.40 -26.52
C ASP A 28 13.95 36.38 -25.50
N SER A 29 12.71 36.30 -25.99
CA SER A 29 11.55 35.96 -25.18
C SER A 29 11.73 34.51 -24.71
N ARG A 30 12.64 34.32 -23.75
CA ARG A 30 12.69 33.13 -22.92
C ARG A 30 11.42 33.14 -22.10
N ILE A 31 10.43 32.42 -22.60
CA ILE A 31 9.42 31.83 -21.73
C ILE A 31 10.23 31.06 -20.68
N ASN A 32 10.28 31.60 -19.47
CA ASN A 32 10.75 30.87 -18.30
C ASN A 32 9.80 29.68 -18.13
N TYR A 33 10.11 28.58 -18.83
CA TYR A 33 9.61 27.28 -18.44
C TYR A 33 10.26 27.02 -17.09
N GLU A 34 9.52 27.16 -16.00
CA GLU A 34 9.89 26.55 -14.73
C GLU A 34 9.54 25.06 -14.85
N PRO A 35 10.49 24.16 -15.18
CA PRO A 35 10.24 22.72 -15.23
C PRO A 35 9.74 22.16 -13.89
N ASP A 36 9.96 22.88 -12.80
CA ASP A 36 9.69 22.42 -11.44
C ASP A 36 8.19 22.43 -11.08
N CYS A 37 7.37 23.28 -11.72
CA CYS A 37 5.93 23.34 -11.43
C CYS A 37 5.20 22.05 -11.84
N TYR A 38 5.54 21.47 -13.00
CA TYR A 38 4.90 20.24 -13.49
C TYR A 38 5.38 18.99 -12.76
N ILE A 39 6.65 18.98 -12.33
CA ILE A 39 7.17 17.92 -11.47
C ILE A 39 6.39 17.93 -10.15
N THR A 40 6.24 19.10 -9.53
CA THR A 40 5.48 19.25 -8.28
C THR A 40 4.04 18.76 -8.44
N GLN A 41 3.35 19.14 -9.51
CA GLN A 41 2.00 18.66 -9.81
C GLN A 41 1.91 17.13 -9.96
N LEU A 42 2.88 16.50 -10.62
CA LEU A 42 2.94 15.03 -10.71
C LEU A 42 3.09 14.41 -9.33
N LEU A 43 4.01 14.92 -8.51
CA LEU A 43 4.29 14.39 -7.17
C LEU A 43 3.08 14.54 -6.24
N GLU A 44 2.40 15.67 -6.27
CA GLU A 44 1.19 15.93 -5.49
C GLU A 44 0.05 15.00 -5.91
N LYS A 45 -0.18 14.83 -7.23
CA LYS A 45 -1.25 13.93 -7.71
C LYS A 45 -0.98 12.47 -7.36
N LEU A 46 0.28 12.02 -7.42
CA LEU A 46 0.65 10.66 -6.97
C LEU A 46 0.33 10.44 -5.50
N GLU A 47 0.58 11.45 -4.67
CA GLU A 47 0.31 11.41 -3.23
C GLU A 47 -1.19 11.49 -2.91
N GLN A 48 -1.91 12.42 -3.55
CA GLN A 48 -3.36 12.58 -3.40
C GLN A 48 -4.13 11.32 -3.82
N ARG A 49 -3.69 10.64 -4.89
CA ARG A 49 -4.30 9.40 -5.37
C ARG A 49 -3.76 8.15 -4.66
N GLY A 50 -2.84 8.32 -3.71
CA GLY A 50 -2.31 7.23 -2.91
C GLY A 50 -1.62 6.14 -3.71
N VAL A 51 -1.01 6.48 -4.87
CA VAL A 51 -0.40 5.51 -5.78
C VAL A 51 0.74 4.77 -5.08
N THR A 52 0.62 3.45 -4.98
CA THR A 52 1.62 2.60 -4.31
C THR A 52 2.51 1.83 -5.28
N HIS A 53 2.11 1.70 -6.55
CA HIS A 53 2.93 1.09 -7.57
C HIS A 53 2.90 1.90 -8.87
N PHE A 54 3.99 1.84 -9.63
CA PHE A 54 4.08 2.62 -10.87
C PHE A 54 3.07 2.18 -11.93
N ASP A 55 2.72 0.89 -11.97
CA ASP A 55 1.74 0.39 -12.94
C ASP A 55 0.32 0.92 -12.66
N ASP A 56 0.01 1.22 -11.40
CA ASP A 56 -1.28 1.78 -11.00
C ASP A 56 -1.47 3.19 -11.56
N VAL A 57 -0.39 3.89 -11.94
CA VAL A 57 -0.46 5.22 -12.57
C VAL A 57 -1.34 5.20 -13.82
N TYR A 58 -1.34 4.11 -14.58
CA TYR A 58 -2.17 4.00 -15.80
C TYR A 58 -3.65 3.73 -15.51
N GLN A 59 -3.99 3.35 -14.29
CA GLN A 59 -5.37 3.15 -13.83
C GLN A 59 -5.89 4.41 -13.12
N GLU A 60 -5.02 5.05 -12.35
CA GLU A 60 -5.34 6.21 -11.51
C GLU A 60 -5.27 7.54 -12.25
N PHE A 61 -4.63 7.60 -13.42
CA PHE A 61 -4.51 8.81 -14.24
C PHE A 61 -5.19 8.68 -15.58
N THR A 62 -5.82 9.77 -16.02
CA THR A 62 -6.39 9.83 -17.36
C THR A 62 -5.28 9.88 -18.42
N ALA A 63 -5.59 9.41 -19.63
CA ALA A 63 -4.63 9.46 -20.74
C ALA A 63 -4.12 10.88 -21.03
N GLU A 64 -4.98 11.91 -20.86
CA GLU A 64 -4.61 13.31 -21.07
C GLU A 64 -3.66 13.85 -19.98
N GLU A 65 -3.82 13.41 -18.73
CA GLU A 65 -2.86 13.74 -17.66
C GLU A 65 -1.49 13.13 -17.94
N ILE A 66 -1.46 11.84 -18.32
CA ILE A 66 -0.23 11.14 -18.66
C ILE A 66 0.46 11.82 -19.85
N LYS A 67 -0.31 12.18 -20.89
CA LYS A 67 0.18 12.91 -22.06
C LYS A 67 0.75 14.28 -21.66
N THR A 68 0.10 14.99 -20.74
CA THR A 68 0.60 16.26 -20.20
C THR A 68 1.95 16.08 -19.50
N PHE A 69 2.11 15.05 -18.66
CA PHE A 69 3.39 14.76 -18.02
C PHE A 69 4.48 14.39 -19.02
N ILE A 70 4.15 13.59 -20.04
CA ILE A 70 5.09 13.24 -21.12
C ILE A 70 5.57 14.50 -21.84
N ILE A 71 4.66 15.39 -22.21
CA ILE A 71 4.98 16.62 -22.96
C ILE A 71 5.79 17.59 -22.10
N ARG A 72 5.42 17.77 -20.82
CA ARG A 72 5.99 18.82 -19.96
C ARG A 72 7.25 18.40 -19.23
N ILE A 73 7.33 17.16 -18.76
CA ILE A 73 8.44 16.63 -17.96
C ILE A 73 9.40 15.81 -18.86
N GLY A 74 8.93 15.35 -20.02
CA GLY A 74 9.72 14.53 -20.93
C GLY A 74 9.93 13.11 -20.39
N LEU A 75 10.89 12.40 -20.97
CA LEU A 75 11.16 10.98 -20.68
C LEU A 75 11.45 10.67 -19.19
N LYS A 76 11.82 11.69 -18.40
CA LYS A 76 12.13 11.56 -16.97
C LYS A 76 10.89 11.41 -16.07
N TRP A 77 9.68 11.66 -16.55
CA TRP A 77 8.47 11.59 -15.72
C TRP A 77 8.32 10.21 -15.05
N ARG A 78 8.67 9.13 -15.77
CA ARG A 78 8.59 7.75 -15.26
C ARG A 78 9.56 7.51 -14.11
N SER A 79 10.81 7.95 -14.22
CA SER A 79 11.80 7.78 -13.16
C SER A 79 11.44 8.61 -11.93
N ILE A 80 10.93 9.83 -12.14
CA ILE A 80 10.47 10.71 -11.05
C ILE A 80 9.29 10.07 -10.30
N ALA A 81 8.28 9.57 -11.02
CA ALA A 81 7.14 8.89 -10.42
C ALA A 81 7.56 7.65 -9.62
N LYS A 82 8.42 6.79 -10.20
CA LYS A 82 8.95 5.60 -9.52
C LYS A 82 9.69 5.96 -8.23
N GLN A 83 10.53 6.99 -8.26
CA GLN A 83 11.29 7.44 -7.10
C GLN A 83 10.37 7.95 -5.98
N LYS A 84 9.35 8.75 -6.32
CA LYS A 84 8.37 9.24 -5.34
C LYS A 84 7.55 8.11 -4.73
N ILE A 85 7.05 7.18 -5.54
CA ILE A 85 6.29 6.01 -5.08
C ILE A 85 7.16 5.16 -4.14
N ALA A 86 8.41 4.87 -4.50
CA ALA A 86 9.34 4.14 -3.65
C ALA A 86 9.57 4.85 -2.31
N SER A 87 9.78 6.18 -2.34
CA SER A 87 9.92 7.00 -1.13
C SER A 87 8.68 6.94 -0.24
N MET A 88 7.48 7.08 -0.82
CA MET A 88 6.21 6.95 -0.09
C MET A 88 6.05 5.57 0.55
N ASN A 89 6.40 4.50 -0.16
CA ASN A 89 6.30 3.14 0.35
C ASN A 89 7.30 2.86 1.48
N MET A 90 8.53 3.38 1.39
CA MET A 90 9.48 3.29 2.51
C MET A 90 8.96 4.00 3.75
N LEU A 91 8.40 5.21 3.60
CA LEU A 91 7.80 5.95 4.72
C LEU A 91 6.60 5.20 5.33
N LYS A 92 5.76 4.56 4.50
CA LYS A 92 4.68 3.69 4.99
C LYS A 92 5.25 2.50 5.77
N LEU A 93 6.25 1.81 5.21
CA LEU A 93 6.89 0.67 5.87
C LEU A 93 7.55 1.06 7.21
N GLU A 94 8.20 2.21 7.27
CA GLU A 94 8.82 2.72 8.49
C GLU A 94 7.77 3.07 9.56
N LYS A 95 6.64 3.69 9.15
CA LYS A 95 5.49 3.89 10.03
C LYS A 95 4.90 2.56 10.50
N GLU A 96 4.81 1.56 9.64
CA GLU A 96 4.35 0.22 10.01
C GLU A 96 5.28 -0.49 11.00
N LYS A 97 6.59 -0.29 10.90
CA LYS A 97 7.55 -0.83 11.87
C LYS A 97 7.47 -0.13 13.23
N ASN A 98 7.21 1.17 13.23
CA ASN A 98 7.30 2.00 14.42
C ASN A 98 5.93 2.26 15.09
N GLN A 99 4.82 1.89 14.46
CA GLN A 99 3.46 2.11 14.95
C GLN A 99 2.64 0.83 14.83
N SER A 100 1.80 0.56 15.83
CA SER A 100 0.86 -0.55 15.75
C SER A 100 -0.04 -0.41 14.52
N TYR A 101 -0.43 -1.54 13.93
CA TYR A 101 -1.32 -1.58 12.77
C TYR A 101 -2.59 -0.72 12.96
N LEU A 102 -3.14 -0.69 14.18
CA LEU A 102 -4.30 0.15 14.53
C LEU A 102 -4.01 1.66 14.45
N ARG A 103 -2.84 2.14 14.90
CA ARG A 103 -2.46 3.56 14.73
C ARG A 103 -2.27 3.93 13.26
N ASN A 104 -1.73 3.02 12.45
CA ASN A 104 -1.62 3.26 11.01
C ASN A 104 -3.00 3.36 10.35
N LEU A 105 -3.95 2.52 10.76
CA LEU A 105 -5.35 2.57 10.30
C LEU A 105 -6.11 3.84 10.73
N GLU A 106 -5.70 4.52 11.81
CA GLU A 106 -6.28 5.81 12.21
C GLU A 106 -5.90 6.94 11.24
N SER A 107 -4.72 6.84 10.61
CA SER A 107 -4.19 7.88 9.72
C SER A 107 -4.65 7.77 8.27
N GLN A 108 -5.33 6.68 7.88
CA GLN A 108 -5.76 6.47 6.50
C GLN A 108 -7.07 7.21 6.21
N PRO A 109 -7.21 7.80 5.00
CA PRO A 109 -8.41 8.52 4.60
C PRO A 109 -9.64 7.60 4.61
N HIS A 110 -10.71 8.11 5.22
CA HIS A 110 -12.00 7.46 5.30
C HIS A 110 -12.71 7.49 3.94
N LEU A 111 -12.80 6.36 3.25
CA LEU A 111 -13.53 6.22 1.98
C LEU A 111 -14.91 5.56 2.15
N CYS A 112 -15.55 5.75 3.30
CA CYS A 112 -16.93 5.30 3.52
C CYS A 112 -17.93 6.26 2.87
N LYS A 113 -17.93 6.33 1.54
CA LYS A 113 -19.17 6.62 0.80
C LYS A 113 -19.83 5.26 0.60
N VAL A 114 -20.90 5.01 1.35
CA VAL A 114 -21.80 3.90 1.12
C VAL A 114 -22.55 4.19 -0.19
N GLU A 115 -21.87 4.06 -1.31
CA GLU A 115 -22.52 3.79 -2.57
C GLU A 115 -22.33 2.31 -2.84
N GLU A 116 -23.44 1.66 -3.14
CA GLU A 116 -23.61 0.22 -3.08
C GLU A 116 -22.53 -0.55 -3.84
N THR A 117 -22.33 -1.76 -3.33
CA THR A 117 -21.70 -2.89 -4.01
C THR A 117 -20.17 -2.95 -3.93
N LYS A 118 -19.72 -3.89 -3.10
CA LYS A 118 -18.48 -4.67 -3.22
C LYS A 118 -17.34 -4.47 -2.20
N GLU A 119 -17.60 -4.02 -0.97
CA GLU A 119 -16.50 -3.92 0.03
C GLU A 119 -15.93 -5.28 0.49
N ILE A 120 -16.77 -6.31 0.57
CA ILE A 120 -16.37 -7.63 1.09
C ILE A 120 -16.23 -8.64 -0.05
N GLY A 121 -15.07 -9.31 -0.10
CA GLY A 121 -14.87 -10.50 -0.92
C GLY A 121 -15.01 -11.75 -0.08
N THR A 122 -15.87 -12.67 -0.50
CA THR A 122 -16.02 -13.98 0.17
C THR A 122 -15.32 -15.05 -0.65
N VAL A 123 -14.30 -15.68 -0.08
CA VAL A 123 -13.63 -16.84 -0.68
C VAL A 123 -14.21 -18.10 -0.04
N HIS A 124 -14.95 -18.87 -0.83
CA HIS A 124 -15.50 -20.16 -0.44
C HIS A 124 -14.62 -21.26 -1.00
N ARG A 125 -14.03 -22.14 -0.15
CA ARG A 125 -13.35 -23.45 -0.38
C ARG A 125 -12.45 -23.65 -1.63
N ARG A 126 -12.78 -23.08 -2.77
CA ARG A 126 -11.99 -22.99 -4.00
C ARG A 126 -11.09 -21.76 -3.97
N ARG A 127 -9.90 -21.96 -4.53
CA ARG A 127 -8.70 -21.10 -4.57
C ARG A 127 -8.87 -19.85 -5.42
N ASP A 128 -10.09 -19.35 -5.56
CA ASP A 128 -10.41 -18.29 -6.49
C ASP A 128 -10.30 -16.93 -5.78
N PHE A 129 -9.07 -16.44 -5.67
CA PHE A 129 -8.81 -15.12 -5.10
C PHE A 129 -9.27 -13.98 -6.01
N ASN A 130 -9.78 -14.27 -7.21
CA ASN A 130 -10.32 -13.23 -8.10
C ASN A 130 -11.53 -12.52 -7.50
N TYR A 131 -12.26 -13.17 -6.59
CA TYR A 131 -13.35 -12.53 -5.85
C TYR A 131 -12.87 -11.43 -4.89
N LEU A 132 -11.57 -11.35 -4.62
CA LEU A 132 -10.93 -10.34 -3.77
C LEU A 132 -10.49 -9.09 -4.56
N VAL A 133 -10.58 -9.08 -5.89
CA VAL A 133 -10.27 -7.88 -6.68
C VAL A 133 -11.23 -6.76 -6.31
N ASN A 134 -10.66 -5.58 -6.03
CA ASN A 134 -11.37 -4.37 -5.57
C ASN A 134 -12.13 -4.53 -4.24
N ARG A 135 -11.68 -5.46 -3.38
CA ARG A 135 -12.27 -5.66 -2.05
C ARG A 135 -11.39 -5.05 -0.96
N THR A 136 -12.02 -4.64 0.13
CA THR A 136 -11.32 -4.05 1.28
C THR A 136 -11.15 -5.04 2.43
N VAL A 137 -11.90 -6.15 2.43
CA VAL A 137 -11.81 -7.23 3.41
C VAL A 137 -12.01 -8.58 2.70
N ALA A 138 -11.23 -9.60 3.09
CA ALA A 138 -11.47 -10.98 2.71
C ALA A 138 -12.14 -11.76 3.84
N LEU A 139 -13.29 -12.36 3.57
CA LEU A 139 -13.92 -13.36 4.44
C LEU A 139 -13.71 -14.76 3.87
N MET A 140 -13.12 -15.64 4.66
CA MET A 140 -12.83 -17.02 4.26
C MET A 140 -13.57 -18.01 5.14
N ARG A 141 -14.34 -18.90 4.51
CA ARG A 141 -15.05 -19.97 5.22
C ARG A 141 -14.42 -21.32 4.94
N ASP A 142 -13.97 -21.97 6.01
CA ASP A 142 -13.21 -23.22 6.00
C ASP A 142 -12.11 -23.24 4.91
N PRO A 143 -11.18 -22.26 4.90
CA PRO A 143 -10.07 -22.29 3.96
C PRO A 143 -9.20 -23.54 4.17
N ILE A 144 -8.69 -24.09 3.06
CA ILE A 144 -7.80 -25.25 3.06
C ILE A 144 -6.47 -24.81 2.45
N VAL A 145 -5.42 -24.79 3.26
CA VAL A 145 -4.07 -24.49 2.77
C VAL A 145 -3.37 -25.79 2.39
N THR A 146 -3.07 -25.92 1.11
CA THR A 146 -2.38 -27.07 0.54
C THR A 146 -0.92 -26.71 0.24
N LYS A 147 -0.07 -27.71 0.02
CA LYS A 147 1.32 -27.48 -0.44
C LYS A 147 1.40 -26.63 -1.72
N ALA A 148 0.40 -26.74 -2.59
CA ALA A 148 0.33 -25.98 -3.84
C ALA A 148 -0.07 -24.51 -3.62
N THR A 149 -0.84 -24.20 -2.57
CA THR A 149 -1.40 -22.86 -2.34
C THR A 149 -0.73 -22.12 -1.21
N LYS A 150 0.21 -22.76 -0.49
CA LYS A 150 0.83 -22.17 0.71
C LYS A 150 1.49 -20.82 0.43
N ASN A 151 2.11 -20.64 -0.73
CA ASN A 151 2.77 -19.38 -1.08
C ASN A 151 1.75 -18.27 -1.34
N ASP A 152 0.64 -18.58 -2.01
CA ASP A 152 -0.43 -17.61 -2.23
C ASP A 152 -1.05 -17.15 -0.90
N TYR A 153 -1.28 -18.08 0.03
CA TYR A 153 -1.76 -17.75 1.37
C TYR A 153 -0.71 -17.00 2.19
N LYS A 154 0.59 -17.32 2.07
CA LYS A 154 1.66 -16.52 2.69
C LYS A 154 1.61 -15.09 2.18
N CYS A 155 1.48 -14.89 0.86
CA CYS A 155 1.35 -13.55 0.31
C CYS A 155 0.10 -12.83 0.84
N LEU A 156 -1.06 -13.49 0.78
CA LEU A 156 -2.32 -12.88 1.18
C LEU A 156 -2.40 -12.56 2.68
N LEU A 157 -1.96 -13.48 3.55
CA LEU A 157 -2.03 -13.32 5.00
C LEU A 157 -0.86 -12.48 5.55
N GLY A 158 0.31 -12.57 4.93
CA GLY A 158 1.46 -11.72 5.24
C GLY A 158 1.28 -10.27 4.77
N GLY A 159 0.39 -10.05 3.79
CA GLY A 159 0.15 -8.74 3.19
C GLY A 159 1.13 -8.40 2.06
N ASP A 160 1.81 -9.40 1.50
CA ASP A 160 2.61 -9.26 0.29
C ASP A 160 1.73 -9.25 -0.98
N ARG A 161 2.32 -8.89 -2.11
CA ARG A 161 1.64 -8.88 -3.41
C ARG A 161 1.21 -10.28 -3.82
N LEU A 162 -0.10 -10.48 -3.95
CA LEU A 162 -0.69 -11.67 -4.54
C LEU A 162 -1.23 -11.35 -5.93
N GLU A 163 -0.69 -12.01 -6.95
CA GLU A 163 -1.21 -11.94 -8.32
C GLU A 163 -2.44 -12.85 -8.47
N VAL A 164 -3.51 -12.31 -9.04
CA VAL A 164 -4.75 -13.04 -9.32
C VAL A 164 -5.13 -12.89 -10.79
N ASN A 165 -5.50 -14.01 -11.40
CA ASN A 165 -5.87 -14.08 -12.80
C ASN A 165 -7.35 -13.75 -12.98
N ALA A 166 -7.71 -12.49 -13.25
CA ALA A 166 -9.09 -12.20 -13.57
C ALA A 166 -9.51 -12.99 -14.81
N SER A 167 -10.74 -13.50 -14.77
CA SER A 167 -11.34 -14.34 -15.83
C SER A 167 -11.43 -13.65 -17.20
N ARG A 168 -11.05 -12.38 -17.31
CA ARG A 168 -10.95 -11.58 -18.55
C ARG A 168 -9.54 -11.09 -18.89
N GLY A 169 -8.50 -11.84 -18.52
CA GLY A 169 -7.16 -11.74 -19.13
C GLY A 169 -6.26 -10.60 -18.62
N ALA A 170 -6.77 -9.68 -17.81
CA ALA A 170 -5.93 -8.72 -17.09
C ALA A 170 -5.38 -9.36 -15.80
N ARG A 171 -4.07 -9.25 -15.59
CA ARG A 171 -3.43 -9.62 -14.32
C ARG A 171 -3.75 -8.54 -13.31
N HIS A 172 -4.30 -8.93 -12.16
CA HIS A 172 -4.55 -8.01 -11.05
C HIS A 172 -3.66 -8.40 -9.88
N PHE A 173 -3.16 -7.40 -9.16
CA PHE A 173 -2.50 -7.60 -7.88
C PHE A 173 -3.48 -7.22 -6.79
N LEU A 174 -3.65 -8.10 -5.80
CA LEU A 174 -4.43 -7.75 -4.64
C LEU A 174 -3.65 -6.76 -3.77
N PRO A 175 -4.27 -5.66 -3.34
CA PRO A 175 -3.71 -4.85 -2.27
C PRO A 175 -3.67 -5.67 -0.97
N ARG A 176 -2.89 -5.20 0.01
CA ARG A 176 -2.94 -5.77 1.36
C ARG A 176 -4.32 -5.52 1.95
N ILE A 177 -5.04 -6.61 2.25
CA ILE A 177 -6.38 -6.56 2.84
C ILE A 177 -6.43 -7.40 4.12
N PRO A 178 -7.19 -6.96 5.15
CA PRO A 178 -7.48 -7.81 6.30
C PRO A 178 -8.22 -9.07 5.85
N VAL A 179 -7.81 -10.21 6.41
CA VAL A 179 -8.43 -11.51 6.17
C VAL A 179 -9.03 -12.03 7.47
N ILE A 180 -10.32 -12.36 7.44
CA ILE A 180 -11.00 -13.06 8.53
C ILE A 180 -11.33 -14.46 8.03
N ALA A 181 -10.69 -15.45 8.64
CA ALA A 181 -10.92 -16.84 8.34
C ALA A 181 -11.64 -17.50 9.51
N THR A 182 -12.74 -18.19 9.21
CA THR A 182 -13.41 -19.10 10.15
C THR A 182 -13.17 -20.52 9.68
N ALA A 183 -12.64 -21.38 10.54
CA ALA A 183 -12.39 -22.77 10.22
C ALA A 183 -12.82 -23.68 11.37
N SER A 184 -13.42 -24.82 11.02
CA SER A 184 -13.73 -25.92 11.94
C SER A 184 -12.58 -26.93 12.09
N ARG A 185 -11.52 -26.77 11.30
CA ARG A 185 -10.33 -27.63 11.25
C ARG A 185 -9.08 -26.76 11.26
N GLU A 186 -7.93 -27.36 11.53
CA GLU A 186 -6.68 -26.64 11.49
C GLU A 186 -6.35 -26.22 10.04
N LEU A 187 -6.01 -24.94 9.87
CA LEU A 187 -5.84 -24.30 8.55
C LEU A 187 -4.76 -25.00 7.70
N CYS A 188 -3.71 -25.46 8.36
CA CYS A 188 -2.47 -25.89 7.74
C CYS A 188 -2.22 -27.40 7.83
N ASP A 189 -3.25 -28.21 8.09
CA ASP A 189 -3.13 -29.67 8.34
C ASP A 189 -2.23 -30.43 7.35
N GLN A 190 -2.15 -29.98 6.11
CA GLN A 190 -1.40 -30.64 5.03
C GLN A 190 0.04 -30.12 4.84
N LEU A 191 0.50 -29.19 5.69
CA LEU A 191 1.79 -28.53 5.58
C LEU A 191 2.85 -29.14 6.51
N THR A 192 4.12 -28.93 6.17
CA THR A 192 5.26 -29.27 7.03
C THR A 192 5.28 -28.36 8.26
N SER A 193 5.92 -28.77 9.36
CA SER A 193 6.04 -27.96 10.57
C SER A 193 6.64 -26.57 10.31
N VAL A 194 7.63 -26.49 9.43
CA VAL A 194 8.26 -25.22 9.01
C VAL A 194 7.25 -24.33 8.28
N ASP A 195 6.56 -24.86 7.27
CA ASP A 195 5.55 -24.09 6.53
C ASP A 195 4.36 -23.66 7.40
N LYS A 196 3.96 -24.51 8.36
CA LYS A 196 2.93 -24.18 9.36
C LYS A 196 3.37 -22.98 10.20
N ALA A 197 4.58 -23.04 10.78
CA ALA A 197 5.10 -21.97 11.63
C ALA A 197 5.17 -20.63 10.88
N ASP A 198 5.67 -20.65 9.65
CA ASP A 198 5.71 -19.47 8.79
C ASP A 198 4.32 -18.88 8.57
N LEU A 199 3.32 -19.71 8.22
CA LEU A 199 1.97 -19.21 7.95
C LEU A 199 1.31 -18.66 9.21
N TYR A 200 1.43 -19.36 10.33
CA TYR A 200 0.85 -18.94 11.60
C TYR A 200 1.52 -17.69 12.18
N SER A 201 2.76 -17.38 11.80
CA SER A 201 3.39 -16.10 12.17
C SER A 201 2.65 -14.88 11.62
N CYS A 202 1.88 -15.06 10.54
CA CYS A 202 1.06 -14.01 9.92
C CYS A 202 -0.38 -13.97 10.45
N ILE A 203 -0.76 -14.86 11.38
CA ILE A 203 -2.15 -15.08 11.79
C ILE A 203 -2.31 -14.84 13.30
N LYS A 204 -3.35 -14.12 13.69
CA LYS A 204 -3.84 -14.12 15.07
C LYS A 204 -5.03 -15.09 15.18
N GLN A 205 -4.81 -16.20 15.88
CA GLN A 205 -5.81 -17.27 16.03
C GLN A 205 -6.64 -17.10 17.30
N TYR A 206 -7.95 -17.31 17.18
CA TYR A 206 -8.88 -17.37 18.31
C TYR A 206 -9.61 -18.72 18.29
N ASN A 207 -9.55 -19.44 19.41
CA ASN A 207 -10.24 -20.71 19.56
C ASN A 207 -11.55 -20.50 20.31
N LEU A 208 -12.67 -20.73 19.65
CA LEU A 208 -14.01 -20.59 20.22
C LEU A 208 -14.49 -21.96 20.70
N HIS A 209 -14.40 -22.19 22.02
CA HIS A 209 -14.76 -23.49 22.63
C HIS A 209 -16.21 -23.54 23.14
N VAL A 210 -16.80 -22.37 23.41
CA VAL A 210 -18.17 -22.28 23.94
C VAL A 210 -19.14 -22.25 22.77
N GLN A 211 -19.99 -23.26 22.68
CA GLN A 211 -21.09 -23.26 21.73
C GLN A 211 -22.11 -22.19 22.13
N ILE A 212 -22.37 -21.27 21.21
CA ILE A 212 -23.51 -20.35 21.35
C ILE A 212 -24.77 -21.17 21.07
N ASN A 213 -25.46 -21.61 22.13
CA ASN A 213 -26.72 -22.33 21.95
C ASN A 213 -27.87 -21.32 21.68
N SER A 214 -28.93 -21.80 21.03
CA SER A 214 -30.13 -21.02 20.75
C SER A 214 -30.92 -20.62 22.01
N VAL A 215 -30.63 -21.21 23.17
CA VAL A 215 -31.26 -20.86 24.47
C VAL A 215 -30.63 -19.59 25.07
N LEU A 216 -29.36 -19.33 24.79
CA LEU A 216 -28.65 -18.09 25.16
C LEU A 216 -29.05 -16.91 24.26
N VAL A 217 -29.41 -17.20 23.00
CA VAL A 217 -29.95 -16.23 22.06
C VAL A 217 -31.48 -16.32 22.10
N ARG A 218 -32.12 -15.71 23.11
CA ARG A 218 -33.59 -15.59 23.14
C ARG A 218 -34.05 -14.66 22.00
N GLY A 219 -34.24 -15.21 20.80
CA GLY A 219 -34.76 -14.49 19.63
C GLY A 219 -34.13 -14.93 18.31
N ALA A 220 -34.68 -14.44 17.19
CA ALA A 220 -33.99 -14.51 15.91
C ALA A 220 -32.74 -13.61 15.98
N ILE A 221 -31.58 -14.12 15.56
CA ILE A 221 -30.41 -13.26 15.33
C ILE A 221 -30.81 -12.30 14.21
N PRO A 222 -30.94 -10.98 14.47
CA PRO A 222 -31.30 -10.04 13.41
C PRO A 222 -30.23 -10.12 12.32
N GLU A 223 -30.65 -9.96 11.06
CA GLU A 223 -29.69 -9.83 9.96
C GLU A 223 -28.68 -8.73 10.31
N CYS A 224 -27.40 -9.00 10.04
CA CYS A 224 -26.32 -8.07 10.36
C CYS A 224 -26.64 -6.74 9.66
N PRO A 225 -26.88 -5.64 10.40
CA PRO A 225 -27.44 -4.41 9.83
C PRO A 225 -26.44 -3.68 8.92
N VAL A 226 -25.21 -4.18 8.82
CA VAL A 226 -24.10 -3.57 8.09
C VAL A 226 -23.23 -4.63 7.42
N THR A 227 -22.80 -4.34 6.19
CA THR A 227 -21.61 -4.95 5.59
C THR A 227 -20.36 -4.38 6.28
N LEU A 228 -19.53 -5.26 6.84
CA LEU A 228 -18.27 -4.91 7.49
C LEU A 228 -17.22 -4.39 6.48
N CYS A 229 -16.98 -3.08 6.44
CA CYS A 229 -15.77 -2.50 5.85
C CYS A 229 -14.57 -2.67 6.81
N ALA A 230 -13.36 -2.43 6.30
CA ALA A 230 -12.15 -2.34 7.12
C ALA A 230 -12.30 -1.31 8.27
N CYS A 231 -13.08 -0.25 8.07
CA CYS A 231 -13.43 0.74 9.09
C CYS A 231 -14.29 0.18 10.24
N HIS A 232 -15.31 -0.64 9.93
CA HIS A 232 -16.17 -1.27 10.92
C HIS A 232 -15.39 -2.32 11.72
N LEU A 233 -14.49 -3.06 11.08
CA LEU A 233 -13.58 -3.98 11.77
C LEU A 233 -12.60 -3.25 12.68
N ARG A 234 -12.08 -2.09 12.26
CA ARG A 234 -11.23 -1.24 13.10
C ARG A 234 -11.94 -0.83 14.39
N GLU A 235 -13.17 -0.34 14.29
CA GLU A 235 -13.94 0.09 15.46
C GLU A 235 -14.32 -1.10 16.35
N LEU A 236 -14.66 -2.24 15.75
CA LEU A 236 -14.89 -3.48 16.46
C LEU A 236 -13.64 -3.90 17.26
N PHE A 237 -12.46 -3.88 16.65
CA PHE A 237 -11.22 -4.26 17.33
C PHE A 237 -10.83 -3.30 18.45
N LYS A 238 -11.10 -2.00 18.30
CA LYS A 238 -10.92 -1.01 19.38
C LYS A 238 -11.87 -1.25 20.55
N ARG A 239 -13.15 -1.52 20.26
CA ARG A 239 -14.19 -1.62 21.29
C ARG A 239 -14.05 -2.85 22.19
N TYR A 240 -13.43 -3.91 21.69
CA TYR A 240 -13.32 -5.18 22.40
C TYR A 240 -11.89 -5.50 22.86
N ASP A 241 -11.00 -4.50 22.94
CA ASP A 241 -9.62 -4.66 23.38
C ASP A 241 -8.94 -5.89 22.78
N PHE A 242 -9.11 -6.09 21.47
CA PHE A 242 -8.41 -7.15 20.78
C PHE A 242 -6.88 -6.90 20.75
N TYR A 243 -6.41 -5.77 21.28
CA TYR A 243 -5.02 -5.41 21.57
C TYR A 243 -4.92 -4.42 22.73
#